data_AF-A0A926JWE4-F1
#
_entry.id   AF-A0A926JWE4-F1
#
_cell.length_a   1.000
_cell.length_b   1.000
_cell.length_c   1.000
_cell.angle_alpha   90.00
_cell.angle_beta   90.00
_cell.angle_gamma   90.00
#
_symmetry.space_group_name_H-M   'P 1'
#
loop_
_entity.id
_entity.type
_entity.pdbx_description
1 polymer ?
#
loop_
_entity_poly.entity_id
_entity_poly.type
_entity_poly.pdbx_seq_one_letter_code
_entity_poly.pdbx_strand_id
1 'polypeptide(L)'
;MNDFTTVPFKDIKSLLPEDCWMMEQYNATGEFNDEKVIFLSGNQQLESLDLDFPGIDDEKTPILVLVQGNLRIRTIYNRETDGATGLIVLGDLEAEHIVVGGQEIYITGNLNVSGLYWGDYNHGNLVVLGAAGITAFISTDYGFEFRGGQETLSIQHFFWDEREDEFVRERLATLLLPDCLLEEEDLIDEPYSYKDWLNDYQILHKLENGEPLLLAEPKAYGYSGETIPFVFESHEFNTGNLVRLRESSLFLDGIPADAKERTQEIAYWKDDIFKRVMATRDVPCSERVYFQKADRALFIHWEKQEQHIIGRFTGQKPQYKLAVLCRVLKDQKETDWHYYDPQLPAHRPFGEMTQPLWEDLLDQWSEMEYWKKRFTETVTREKIDNILALPLVREKHSDYYNDEAEDIWLGSASWQFRQSDNPRGHCARISIIMQQSPGNTESDNVFDFYHYDIRELKNGKTVPLLYTQKDDGYQSNTFEVAIADTGKYRNAIRYFEQLEKHIYRMNQDYLNEKPQK
;
A
#
# COMPACT_ATOMS: atom_id res chain seq x y z
N MET A 1 35.47 22.85 21.49
CA MET A 1 34.70 22.46 22.68
C MET A 1 33.80 23.63 23.01
N ASN A 2 32.51 23.51 22.68
CA ASN A 2 31.53 24.49 23.10
C ASN A 2 31.30 24.34 24.62
N ASP A 3 30.95 25.44 25.28
CA ASP A 3 30.63 25.46 26.71
C ASP A 3 29.30 24.72 26.96
N PHE A 4 29.36 23.40 27.17
CA PHE A 4 28.25 22.64 27.71
C PHE A 4 28.40 22.52 29.23
N THR A 5 27.27 22.45 29.94
CA THR A 5 27.27 22.16 31.37
C THR A 5 26.48 20.89 31.65
N THR A 6 26.98 20.06 32.55
CA THR A 6 26.22 18.92 33.07
C THR A 6 25.50 19.35 34.32
N VAL A 7 24.18 19.20 34.32
CA VAL A 7 23.28 19.59 35.43
C VAL A 7 22.34 18.43 35.75
N PRO A 8 21.84 18.31 36.99
CA PRO A 8 20.83 17.31 37.31
C PRO A 8 19.47 17.71 36.71
N PHE A 9 18.67 16.72 36.31
CA PHE A 9 17.35 16.93 35.69
C PHE A 9 16.45 17.89 36.48
N LYS A 10 16.45 17.79 37.82
CA LYS A 10 15.63 18.65 38.69
C LYS A 10 15.87 20.15 38.51
N ASP A 11 17.06 20.54 38.06
CA ASP A 11 17.45 21.94 37.87
C ASP A 11 16.97 22.50 36.53
N ILE A 12 16.62 21.64 35.57
CA ILE A 12 16.19 22.04 34.22
C ILE A 12 14.75 21.66 33.86
N LYS A 13 14.09 20.80 34.64
CA LYS A 13 12.74 20.27 34.31
C LYS A 13 11.69 21.34 34.09
N SER A 14 11.81 22.51 34.74
CA SER A 14 10.90 23.65 34.55
C SER A 14 11.04 24.33 33.18
N LEU A 15 12.06 23.98 32.39
CA LEU A 15 12.29 24.48 31.04
C LEU A 15 11.75 23.53 29.98
N LEU A 16 11.44 22.28 30.33
CA LEU A 16 10.99 21.27 29.38
C LEU A 16 9.52 21.49 28.99
N PRO A 17 9.12 21.17 27.75
CA PRO A 17 7.72 21.11 27.36
C PRO A 17 6.95 20.15 28.28
N GLU A 18 5.73 20.51 28.70
CA GLU A 18 4.94 19.69 29.65
C GLU A 18 4.52 18.34 29.05
N ASP A 19 4.47 18.26 27.73
CA ASP A 19 3.98 17.15 26.91
C ASP A 19 5.11 16.38 26.21
N CYS A 20 6.37 16.61 26.59
CA CYS A 20 7.46 15.75 26.14
C CYS A 20 7.48 14.45 26.98
N TRP A 21 7.92 13.35 26.37
CA TRP A 21 7.93 12.03 26.99
C TRP A 21 8.63 12.04 28.36
N MET A 22 9.75 12.75 28.47
CA MET A 22 10.52 12.84 29.72
C MET A 22 9.73 13.48 30.87
N MET A 23 8.92 14.51 30.57
CA MET A 23 8.06 15.15 31.57
C MET A 23 6.84 14.29 31.92
N GLU A 24 6.26 13.58 30.95
CA GLU A 24 5.20 12.61 31.19
C GLU A 24 5.66 11.49 32.13
N GLN A 25 6.82 10.88 31.85
CA GLN A 25 7.41 9.84 32.68
C GLN A 25 7.76 10.35 34.08
N TYR A 26 8.35 11.55 34.17
CA TYR A 26 8.63 12.19 35.46
C TYR A 26 7.35 12.41 36.28
N ASN A 27 6.27 12.89 35.65
CA ASN A 27 5.01 13.14 36.34
C ASN A 27 4.32 11.84 36.79
N ALA A 28 4.51 10.74 36.05
CA ALA A 28 3.96 9.42 36.39
C ALA A 28 4.73 8.72 37.51
N THR A 29 6.07 8.79 37.50
CA THR A 29 6.95 7.99 38.37
C THR A 29 7.60 8.80 39.51
N GLY A 30 7.83 10.10 39.30
CA GLY A 30 8.60 10.96 40.20
C GLY A 30 10.12 10.73 40.15
N GLU A 31 10.62 9.96 39.19
CA GLU A 31 12.04 9.55 39.09
C GLU A 31 12.92 10.60 38.38
N PHE A 32 14.15 10.27 37.99
CA PHE A 32 15.08 11.12 37.21
C PHE A 32 15.69 12.37 37.87
N ASN A 33 15.20 12.87 39.01
CA ASN A 33 15.64 14.17 39.56
C ASN A 33 17.17 14.38 39.64
N ASP A 34 17.93 13.34 39.95
CA ASP A 34 19.39 13.38 40.09
C ASP A 34 20.15 12.85 38.85
N GLU A 35 19.44 12.45 37.80
CA GLU A 35 20.03 12.00 36.54
C GLU A 35 20.67 13.18 35.79
N LYS A 36 21.75 12.88 35.06
CA LYS A 36 22.56 13.88 34.37
C LYS A 36 21.89 14.33 33.07
N VAL A 37 21.90 15.64 32.84
CA VAL A 37 21.46 16.30 31.60
C VAL A 37 22.60 17.14 31.07
N ILE A 38 22.85 17.07 29.76
CA ILE A 38 23.73 18.00 29.07
C ILE A 38 22.91 19.23 28.70
N PHE A 39 23.28 20.38 29.24
CA PHE A 39 22.59 21.64 29.03
C PHE A 39 23.42 22.58 28.16
N LEU A 40 22.82 23.04 27.07
CA LEU A 40 23.39 23.97 26.11
C LEU A 40 22.54 25.24 26.09
N SER A 41 23.09 26.34 26.63
CA SER A 41 22.35 27.61 26.72
C SER A 41 22.52 28.48 25.48
N GLY A 42 21.43 29.05 24.97
CA GLY A 42 21.44 29.89 23.79
C GLY A 42 21.61 29.11 22.48
N ASN A 43 21.76 29.83 21.37
CA ASN A 43 21.90 29.23 20.04
C ASN A 43 23.23 28.50 19.91
N GLN A 44 23.17 27.27 19.40
CA GLN A 44 24.32 26.37 19.26
C GLN A 44 24.64 26.11 17.80
N GLN A 45 25.94 25.99 17.53
CA GLN A 45 26.45 25.44 16.28
C GLN A 45 27.42 24.29 16.60
N LEU A 46 27.07 23.09 16.16
CA LEU A 46 27.83 21.87 16.41
C LEU A 46 28.21 21.21 15.09
N GLU A 47 29.30 20.46 15.10
CA GLU A 47 29.65 19.61 13.96
C GLU A 47 28.81 18.33 14.01
N SER A 48 28.92 17.58 15.10
CA SER A 48 28.20 16.33 15.28
C SER A 48 27.76 16.14 16.73
N LEU A 49 26.72 15.33 16.92
CA LEU A 49 26.20 14.91 18.22
C LEU A 49 25.93 13.40 18.17
N ASP A 50 26.73 12.65 18.89
CA ASP A 50 26.52 11.23 19.15
C ASP A 50 25.65 11.09 20.41
N LEU A 51 24.45 10.54 20.29
CA LEU A 51 23.52 10.37 21.41
C LEU A 51 23.82 9.12 22.25
N ASP A 52 24.71 8.22 21.81
CA ASP A 52 25.25 7.18 22.69
C ASP A 52 26.20 7.81 23.73
N PHE A 53 26.98 8.81 23.31
CA PHE A 53 28.01 9.46 24.12
C PHE A 53 28.08 10.99 23.92
N PRO A 54 27.06 11.77 24.31
CA PRO A 54 26.95 13.19 23.92
C PRO A 54 27.91 14.18 24.61
N GLY A 55 29.06 13.72 25.12
CA GLY A 55 30.14 14.57 25.63
C GLY A 55 30.71 14.18 26.99
N ILE A 56 30.65 12.91 27.40
CA ILE A 56 31.15 12.46 28.70
C ILE A 56 32.02 11.20 28.55
N ASP A 57 33.20 11.21 29.16
CA ASP A 57 34.21 10.14 29.24
C ASP A 57 34.01 9.25 30.50
N ASP A 58 32.78 9.14 31.05
CA ASP A 58 32.50 8.75 32.44
C ASP A 58 31.31 7.78 32.56
N GLU A 59 31.31 6.93 33.60
CA GLU A 59 30.53 5.67 33.80
C GLU A 59 28.98 5.72 33.67
N LYS A 60 28.37 6.89 33.39
CA LYS A 60 26.91 7.01 33.19
C LYS A 60 26.56 8.03 32.11
N THR A 61 25.97 7.54 31.02
CA THR A 61 25.39 8.31 29.92
C THR A 61 24.29 9.25 30.46
N PRO A 62 24.26 10.53 30.05
CA PRO A 62 23.18 11.44 30.42
C PRO A 62 21.85 10.95 29.84
N ILE A 63 20.74 11.27 30.50
CA ILE A 63 19.41 10.86 30.03
C ILE A 63 18.85 11.80 28.95
N LEU A 64 19.40 13.02 28.85
CA LEU A 64 18.90 14.06 27.98
C LEU A 64 20.00 15.05 27.56
N VAL A 65 19.93 15.50 26.32
CA VAL A 65 20.55 16.75 25.84
C VAL A 65 19.46 17.82 25.70
N LEU A 66 19.61 18.95 26.38
CA LEU A 66 18.68 20.08 26.30
C LEU A 66 19.38 21.30 25.68
N VAL A 67 18.85 21.78 24.56
CA VAL A 67 19.27 23.03 23.90
C VAL A 67 18.25 24.13 24.16
N GLN A 68 18.65 25.14 24.93
CA GLN A 68 17.83 26.32 25.23
C GLN A 68 18.02 27.41 24.16
N GLY A 69 17.66 27.09 22.91
CA GLY A 69 17.80 27.97 21.76
C GLY A 69 17.74 27.17 20.45
N ASN A 70 18.21 27.80 19.36
CA ASN A 70 18.29 27.13 18.07
C ASN A 70 19.54 26.24 17.99
N LEU A 71 19.44 25.10 17.31
CA LEU A 71 20.56 24.20 17.04
C LEU A 71 20.82 24.12 15.53
N ARG A 72 22.02 24.52 15.11
CA ARG A 72 22.55 24.22 13.78
C ARG A 72 23.61 23.14 13.90
N ILE A 73 23.43 22.02 13.23
CA ILE A 73 24.33 20.87 13.34
C ILE A 73 24.53 20.20 11.98
N ARG A 74 25.65 19.52 11.74
CA ARG A 74 25.75 18.66 10.55
C ARG A 74 25.02 17.35 10.79
N THR A 75 25.40 16.61 11.84
CA THR A 75 24.85 15.28 12.08
C THR A 75 24.47 15.02 13.52
N ILE A 76 23.29 14.41 13.73
CA ILE A 76 22.88 13.77 14.99
C ILE A 76 22.78 12.27 14.72
N TYR A 77 23.37 11.42 15.56
CA TYR A 77 23.29 9.97 15.37
C TYR A 77 23.42 9.15 16.66
N ASN A 78 23.01 7.89 16.62
CA ASN A 78 23.35 6.87 17.62
C ASN A 78 23.36 5.46 17.00
N ARG A 79 24.02 4.52 17.68
CA ARG A 79 24.02 3.08 17.37
C ARG A 79 23.05 2.32 18.26
N GLU A 80 22.90 2.71 19.54
CA GLU A 80 22.03 2.03 20.48
C GLU A 80 20.58 2.49 20.31
N THR A 81 19.74 1.65 19.71
CA THR A 81 18.36 2.01 19.36
C THR A 81 17.34 1.80 20.48
N ASP A 82 17.72 1.28 21.66
CA ASP A 82 16.79 1.09 22.79
C ASP A 82 17.04 2.14 23.90
N GLY A 83 18.30 2.50 24.14
CA GLY A 83 18.73 3.25 25.32
C GLY A 83 19.57 4.51 25.10
N ALA A 84 19.55 5.11 23.90
CA ALA A 84 20.31 6.34 23.61
C ALA A 84 19.88 7.54 24.48
N THR A 85 20.61 8.66 24.37
CA THR A 85 20.25 9.91 25.04
C THR A 85 19.14 10.65 24.27
N GLY A 86 18.07 11.11 24.94
CA GLY A 86 17.05 11.95 24.30
C GLY A 86 17.56 13.35 23.92
N LEU A 87 16.87 14.04 23.00
CA LEU A 87 17.24 15.40 22.58
C LEU A 87 16.02 16.34 22.59
N ILE A 88 16.11 17.45 23.32
CA ILE A 88 15.09 18.50 23.31
C ILE A 88 15.72 19.82 22.85
N VAL A 89 15.15 20.42 21.81
CA VAL A 89 15.54 21.72 21.26
C VAL A 89 14.39 22.71 21.43
N LEU A 90 14.60 23.74 22.27
CA LEU A 90 13.60 24.76 22.59
C LEU A 90 13.50 25.88 21.53
N GLY A 91 14.00 25.63 20.33
CA GLY A 91 14.04 26.55 19.20
C GLY A 91 14.02 25.79 17.87
N ASP A 92 14.58 26.39 16.82
CA ASP A 92 14.70 25.74 15.51
C ASP A 92 15.87 24.74 15.47
N LEU A 93 15.69 23.62 14.77
CA LEU A 93 16.73 22.63 14.48
C LEU A 93 17.02 22.60 12.98
N GLU A 94 18.25 22.93 12.61
CA GLU A 94 18.78 22.76 11.25
C GLU A 94 19.89 21.69 11.26
N ALA A 95 19.67 20.58 10.54
CA ALA A 95 20.59 19.45 10.42
C ALA A 95 20.88 19.09 8.96
N GLU A 96 22.05 18.51 8.67
CA GLU A 96 22.27 17.82 7.39
C GLU A 96 21.70 16.40 7.45
N HIS A 97 22.06 15.64 8.49
CA HIS A 97 21.59 14.28 8.70
C HIS A 97 21.18 14.02 10.15
N ILE A 98 20.14 13.22 10.36
CA ILE A 98 19.70 12.70 11.66
C ILE A 98 19.47 11.20 11.48
N VAL A 99 20.24 10.34 12.13
CA VAL A 99 20.10 8.87 12.06
C VAL A 99 20.06 8.31 13.47
N VAL A 100 18.87 8.03 13.97
CA VAL A 100 18.63 7.83 15.40
C VAL A 100 17.67 6.69 15.70
N GLY A 101 17.70 6.21 16.94
CA GLY A 101 16.72 5.27 17.47
C GLY A 101 16.56 5.37 18.99
N GLY A 102 15.41 4.90 19.49
CA GLY A 102 15.19 4.62 20.92
C GLY A 102 14.57 5.70 21.78
N GLN A 103 14.96 6.97 21.66
CA GLN A 103 14.45 8.04 22.54
C GLN A 103 13.78 9.18 21.79
N GLU A 104 13.03 10.00 22.52
CA GLU A 104 12.37 11.17 21.95
C GLU A 104 13.37 12.24 21.46
N ILE A 105 13.13 12.73 20.25
CA ILE A 105 13.64 14.01 19.75
C ILE A 105 12.47 15.00 19.71
N TYR A 106 12.54 16.06 20.50
CA TYR A 106 11.49 17.07 20.60
C TYR A 106 12.00 18.43 20.15
N ILE A 107 11.34 19.04 19.16
CA ILE A 107 11.66 20.38 18.64
C ILE A 107 10.45 21.30 18.81
N THR A 108 10.61 22.37 19.58
CA THR A 108 9.54 23.36 19.78
C THR A 108 9.42 24.37 18.64
N GLY A 109 10.49 24.54 17.86
CA GLY A 109 10.54 25.40 16.66
C GLY A 109 10.38 24.60 15.37
N ASN A 110 11.00 25.10 14.29
CA ASN A 110 11.00 24.45 12.99
C ASN A 110 12.10 23.39 12.88
N LEU A 111 11.85 22.33 12.11
CA LEU A 111 12.83 21.33 11.73
C LEU A 111 13.20 21.48 10.26
N ASN A 112 14.50 21.57 9.96
CA ASN A 112 15.00 21.47 8.59
C ASN A 112 16.13 20.46 8.50
N VAL A 113 15.93 19.39 7.72
CA VAL A 113 16.93 18.34 7.46
C VAL A 113 17.24 18.30 5.97
N SER A 114 18.42 18.77 5.57
CA SER A 114 18.76 18.91 4.15
C SER A 114 19.14 17.58 3.48
N GLY A 115 19.47 16.56 4.26
CA GLY A 115 19.84 15.21 3.82
C GLY A 115 18.85 14.15 4.30
N LEU A 116 19.31 13.27 5.18
CA LEU A 116 18.58 12.08 5.64
C LEU A 116 18.11 12.27 7.07
N TYR A 117 16.82 12.08 7.31
CA TYR A 117 16.27 11.71 8.60
C TYR A 117 15.93 10.21 8.56
N TRP A 118 16.57 9.41 9.41
CA TRP A 118 16.22 8.01 9.63
C TRP A 118 15.95 7.80 11.12
N GLY A 119 14.71 7.49 11.47
CA GLY A 119 14.33 7.05 12.81
C GLY A 119 14.08 5.54 12.80
N ASP A 120 14.63 4.83 13.78
CA ASP A 120 14.52 3.38 13.89
C ASP A 120 14.11 2.93 15.30
N TYR A 121 13.28 1.88 15.37
CA TYR A 121 12.81 1.21 16.59
C TYR A 121 11.72 1.92 17.41
N ASN A 122 10.74 1.14 17.88
CA ASN A 122 9.47 1.61 18.45
C ASN A 122 9.52 2.30 19.80
N HIS A 123 10.68 2.37 20.43
CA HIS A 123 10.84 3.09 21.68
C HIS A 123 11.03 4.61 21.47
N GLY A 124 11.43 5.03 20.28
CA GLY A 124 11.69 6.44 19.98
C GLY A 124 10.54 7.17 19.32
N ASN A 125 10.59 8.50 19.39
CA ASN A 125 9.59 9.38 18.78
C ASN A 125 10.21 10.69 18.29
N LEU A 126 9.71 11.25 17.19
CA LEU A 126 10.01 12.61 16.75
C LEU A 126 8.80 13.51 16.99
N VAL A 127 8.96 14.60 17.73
CA VAL A 127 7.90 15.62 17.88
C VAL A 127 8.39 16.96 17.35
N VAL A 128 7.66 17.55 16.41
CA VAL A 128 7.94 18.88 15.86
C VAL A 128 6.71 19.78 15.99
N LEU A 129 6.85 20.87 16.74
CA LEU A 129 5.75 21.83 16.93
C LEU A 129 5.62 22.85 15.79
N GLY A 130 6.74 23.21 15.17
CA GLY A 130 6.78 24.14 14.04
C GLY A 130 6.64 23.46 12.67
N ALA A 131 7.11 24.17 11.64
CA ALA A 131 7.17 23.64 10.28
C ALA A 131 8.30 22.61 10.14
N ALA A 132 8.16 21.67 9.21
CA ALA A 132 9.17 20.64 8.95
C ALA A 132 9.49 20.55 7.45
N GLY A 133 10.77 20.72 7.11
CA GLY A 133 11.32 20.53 5.77
C GLY A 133 12.38 19.43 5.77
N ILE A 134 12.18 18.34 5.04
CA ILE A 134 13.05 17.16 5.08
C ILE A 134 13.27 16.64 3.64
N THR A 135 14.53 16.45 3.25
CA THR A 135 14.83 15.88 1.92
C THR A 135 14.44 14.41 1.87
N ALA A 136 15.01 13.57 2.73
CA ALA A 136 14.63 12.17 2.85
C ALA A 136 14.26 11.80 4.27
N PHE A 137 13.09 11.20 4.44
CA PHE A 137 12.59 10.73 5.73
C PHE A 137 12.30 9.23 5.65
N ILE A 138 12.98 8.45 6.49
CA ILE A 138 12.80 7.02 6.64
C ILE A 138 12.40 6.77 8.10
N SER A 139 11.24 6.14 8.32
CA SER A 139 10.86 5.59 9.62
C SER A 139 10.75 4.08 9.51
N THR A 140 11.57 3.39 10.30
CA THR A 140 11.55 1.93 10.44
C THR A 140 11.11 1.58 11.84
N ASP A 141 9.80 1.50 12.05
CA ASP A 141 9.17 1.30 13.36
C ASP A 141 9.43 2.45 14.35
N TYR A 142 9.62 3.70 13.90
CA TYR A 142 9.90 4.85 14.77
C TYR A 142 8.76 5.87 14.76
N GLY A 143 8.29 6.27 15.95
CA GLY A 143 7.18 7.21 16.09
C GLY A 143 7.51 8.61 15.55
N PHE A 144 6.53 9.31 14.98
CA PHE A 144 6.69 10.73 14.67
C PHE A 144 5.36 11.50 14.69
N GLU A 145 5.44 12.77 15.05
CA GLU A 145 4.33 13.71 15.12
C GLU A 145 4.73 15.11 14.66
N PHE A 146 4.07 15.61 13.59
CA PHE A 146 4.23 16.97 13.08
C PHE A 146 3.00 17.82 13.44
N ARG A 147 3.13 18.69 14.45
CA ARG A 147 2.02 19.49 15.00
C ARG A 147 1.85 20.88 14.36
N GLY A 148 2.77 21.29 13.47
CA GLY A 148 2.68 22.54 12.71
C GLY A 148 1.57 22.60 11.66
N GLY A 149 0.84 21.50 11.43
CA GLY A 149 -0.21 21.37 10.40
C GLY A 149 0.33 20.88 9.04
N GLN A 150 -0.52 20.22 8.24
CA GLN A 150 -0.08 19.56 6.99
C GLN A 150 0.50 20.54 5.96
N GLU A 151 0.01 21.78 5.89
CA GLU A 151 0.52 22.80 4.95
C GLU A 151 1.94 23.30 5.28
N THR A 152 2.48 22.99 6.46
CA THR A 152 3.84 23.36 6.87
C THR A 152 4.83 22.20 6.83
N LEU A 153 4.38 21.04 6.35
CA LEU A 153 5.18 19.84 6.16
C LEU A 153 5.63 19.70 4.70
N SER A 154 6.93 19.57 4.48
CA SER A 154 7.52 19.29 3.17
C SER A 154 8.53 18.16 3.30
N ILE A 155 8.17 16.98 2.80
CA ILE A 155 9.07 15.82 2.71
C ILE A 155 9.21 15.45 1.24
N GLN A 156 10.44 15.40 0.70
CA GLN A 156 10.64 15.09 -0.74
C GLN A 156 10.61 13.59 -1.01
N HIS A 157 11.24 12.79 -0.15
CA HIS A 157 11.25 11.33 -0.21
C HIS A 157 10.80 10.77 1.14
N PHE A 158 9.72 9.99 1.16
CA PHE A 158 9.13 9.49 2.40
C PHE A 158 8.99 7.97 2.34
N PHE A 159 9.53 7.31 3.36
CA PHE A 159 9.54 5.86 3.56
C PHE A 159 9.08 5.60 4.99
N TRP A 160 8.03 4.82 5.16
CA TRP A 160 7.43 4.56 6.47
C TRP A 160 6.91 3.14 6.51
N ASP A 161 7.53 2.29 7.33
CA ASP A 161 7.21 0.86 7.39
C ASP A 161 5.71 0.60 7.61
N GLU A 162 5.07 1.35 8.49
CA GLU A 162 3.66 1.15 8.85
C GLU A 162 2.68 1.61 7.76
N ARG A 163 3.17 2.19 6.65
CA ARG A 163 2.37 2.49 5.45
C ARG A 163 2.75 1.66 4.24
N GLU A 164 3.72 0.77 4.36
CA GLU A 164 4.35 0.13 3.24
C GLU A 164 4.16 -1.39 3.35
N ASP A 165 3.52 -1.97 2.35
CA ASP A 165 3.39 -3.42 2.26
C ASP A 165 4.59 -4.06 1.51
N GLU A 166 5.54 -3.24 1.02
CA GLU A 166 6.74 -3.67 0.29
C GLU A 166 7.95 -2.82 0.64
N PHE A 167 9.05 -3.51 0.95
CA PHE A 167 10.35 -2.91 1.17
C PHE A 167 11.18 -3.13 -0.07
N VAL A 168 11.02 -2.26 -1.06
CA VAL A 168 11.72 -2.38 -2.35
C VAL A 168 13.05 -1.66 -2.28
N ARG A 169 14.15 -2.42 -2.35
CA ARG A 169 15.51 -1.87 -2.33
C ARG A 169 15.72 -0.79 -3.39
N GLU A 170 15.20 -0.99 -4.60
CA GLU A 170 15.36 -0.07 -5.72
C GLU A 170 14.78 1.31 -5.42
N ARG A 171 13.80 1.42 -4.52
CA ARG A 171 13.28 2.71 -4.07
C ARG A 171 14.34 3.47 -3.30
N LEU A 172 14.96 2.81 -2.34
CA LEU A 172 16.08 3.38 -1.58
C LEU A 172 17.26 3.68 -2.52
N ALA A 173 17.52 2.85 -3.53
CA ALA A 173 18.59 3.04 -4.51
C ALA A 173 18.38 4.25 -5.44
N THR A 174 17.19 4.84 -5.50
CA THR A 174 16.97 6.14 -6.17
C THR A 174 17.40 7.35 -5.35
N LEU A 175 17.72 7.12 -4.07
CA LEU A 175 18.03 8.14 -3.08
C LEU A 175 19.44 7.96 -2.49
N LEU A 176 19.76 6.78 -1.98
CA LEU A 176 20.97 6.47 -1.23
C LEU A 176 22.10 6.01 -2.16
N LEU A 177 23.35 6.25 -1.74
CA LEU A 177 24.51 5.67 -2.42
C LEU A 177 24.50 4.13 -2.29
N PRO A 178 25.00 3.39 -3.30
CA PRO A 178 24.93 1.93 -3.30
C PRO A 178 25.58 1.25 -2.08
N ASP A 179 26.64 1.82 -1.52
CA ASP A 179 27.33 1.30 -0.34
C ASP A 179 26.56 1.55 0.97
N CYS A 180 25.53 2.40 0.96
CA CYS A 180 24.60 2.56 2.08
C CYS A 180 23.47 1.52 2.06
N LEU A 181 23.46 0.60 1.08
CA LEU A 181 22.43 -0.43 0.92
C LEU A 181 23.05 -1.83 0.92
N LEU A 182 22.38 -2.77 1.57
CA LEU A 182 22.69 -4.21 1.49
C LEU A 182 22.18 -4.78 0.16
N GLU A 183 22.85 -5.81 -0.36
CA GLU A 183 22.35 -6.57 -1.52
C GLU A 183 21.46 -7.75 -1.05
N GLU A 184 20.63 -8.30 -1.95
CA GLU A 184 19.71 -9.39 -1.61
C GLU A 184 20.43 -10.63 -1.05
N GLU A 185 21.66 -10.87 -1.47
CA GLU A 185 22.51 -11.98 -0.99
C GLU A 185 23.05 -11.78 0.43
N ASP A 186 23.04 -10.55 0.95
CA ASP A 186 23.50 -10.20 2.30
C ASP A 186 22.37 -10.23 3.34
N LEU A 187 21.11 -10.35 2.89
CA LEU A 187 19.96 -10.41 3.78
C LEU A 187 19.93 -11.74 4.56
N ILE A 188 19.67 -11.62 5.87
CA ILE A 188 19.52 -12.77 6.76
C ILE A 188 18.18 -13.46 6.49
N ASP A 189 17.12 -12.66 6.34
CA ASP A 189 15.75 -13.06 6.08
C ASP A 189 15.12 -12.17 5.00
N GLU A 190 13.92 -12.51 4.53
CA GLU A 190 13.19 -11.63 3.61
C GLU A 190 12.86 -10.29 4.30
N PRO A 191 12.97 -9.18 3.57
CA PRO A 191 12.85 -7.85 4.16
C PRO A 191 11.41 -7.61 4.64
N TYR A 192 11.29 -7.23 5.92
CA TYR A 192 10.07 -6.84 6.59
C TYR A 192 10.08 -5.37 7.02
N SER A 193 11.17 -4.66 6.73
CA SER A 193 11.38 -3.25 7.00
C SER A 193 12.30 -2.63 5.93
N TYR A 194 12.23 -1.32 5.71
CA TYR A 194 13.29 -0.65 4.93
C TYR A 194 14.65 -0.78 5.60
N LYS A 195 14.69 -1.01 6.92
CA LYS A 195 15.91 -1.27 7.70
C LYS A 195 16.71 -2.43 7.15
N ASP A 196 16.04 -3.49 6.69
CA ASP A 196 16.71 -4.70 6.20
C ASP A 196 17.59 -4.42 4.97
N TRP A 197 17.27 -3.36 4.23
CA TRP A 197 18.06 -2.92 3.08
C TRP A 197 19.13 -1.90 3.42
N LEU A 198 19.11 -1.30 4.61
CA LEU A 198 20.04 -0.24 5.00
C LEU A 198 21.31 -0.86 5.56
N ASN A 199 22.45 -0.46 4.99
CA ASN A 199 23.77 -0.79 5.56
C ASN A 199 24.09 0.21 6.67
N ASP A 200 23.51 -0.03 7.85
CA ASP A 200 23.64 0.81 9.04
C ASP A 200 25.10 1.14 9.38
N TYR A 201 26.00 0.15 9.29
CA TYR A 201 27.42 0.31 9.52
C TYR A 201 28.04 1.33 8.56
N GLN A 202 27.77 1.22 7.25
CA GLN A 202 28.29 2.16 6.26
C GLN A 202 27.68 3.55 6.39
N ILE A 203 26.38 3.63 6.68
CA ILE A 203 25.68 4.90 6.91
C ILE A 203 26.35 5.65 8.07
N LEU A 204 26.48 5.00 9.23
CA LEU A 204 27.09 5.60 10.42
C LEU A 204 28.57 5.95 10.20
N HIS A 205 29.34 5.08 9.54
CA HIS A 205 30.74 5.37 9.20
C HIS A 205 30.86 6.63 8.32
N LYS A 206 29.99 6.79 7.33
CA LYS A 206 29.99 7.98 6.46
C LYS A 206 29.60 9.24 7.22
N LEU A 207 28.61 9.16 8.11
CA LEU A 207 28.20 10.26 8.97
C LEU A 207 29.35 10.78 9.86
N GLU A 208 30.06 9.87 10.50
CA GLU A 208 31.24 10.17 11.34
C GLU A 208 32.34 10.87 10.53
N ASN A 209 32.54 10.47 9.27
CA ASN A 209 33.58 11.01 8.39
C ASN A 209 33.14 12.21 7.52
N GLY A 210 31.87 12.62 7.57
CA GLY A 210 31.33 13.70 6.73
C GLY A 210 31.27 13.34 5.25
N GLU A 211 31.08 12.06 4.94
CA GLU A 211 30.88 11.57 3.58
C GLU A 211 29.40 11.64 3.17
N PRO A 212 29.10 11.82 1.87
CA PRO A 212 27.71 11.87 1.40
C PRO A 212 27.01 10.53 1.60
N LEU A 213 25.74 10.58 2.00
CA LEU A 213 24.83 9.42 2.03
C LEU A 213 23.93 9.34 0.80
N LEU A 214 23.52 10.49 0.28
CA LEU A 214 22.56 10.61 -0.81
C LEU A 214 23.26 10.70 -2.17
N LEU A 215 22.58 10.26 -3.22
CA LEU A 215 22.95 10.56 -4.60
C LEU A 215 22.95 12.08 -4.83
N ALA A 216 23.83 12.56 -5.69
CA ALA A 216 23.91 13.99 -6.03
C ALA A 216 22.62 14.54 -6.65
N GLU A 217 21.88 13.68 -7.35
CA GLU A 217 20.56 13.97 -7.91
C GLU A 217 19.60 12.84 -7.50
N PRO A 218 19.01 12.91 -6.30
CA PRO A 218 17.97 11.97 -5.89
C PRO A 218 16.81 12.03 -6.88
N LYS A 219 16.35 10.87 -7.32
CA LYS A 219 15.19 10.80 -8.20
C LYS A 219 13.97 10.59 -7.33
N ALA A 220 12.91 11.35 -7.58
CA ALA A 220 11.61 10.98 -7.05
C ALA A 220 11.34 9.55 -7.55
N TYR A 221 11.20 8.59 -6.63
CA TYR A 221 10.68 7.29 -6.98
C TYR A 221 9.21 7.49 -7.32
N GLY A 222 8.96 7.88 -8.57
CA GLY A 222 7.71 7.52 -9.19
C GLY A 222 7.68 6.01 -9.11
N TYR A 223 6.70 5.46 -8.40
CA TYR A 223 6.31 4.06 -8.52
C TYR A 223 6.61 3.68 -9.97
N SER A 224 7.51 2.72 -10.21
CA SER A 224 7.61 2.14 -11.54
C SER A 224 6.34 1.32 -11.73
N GLY A 225 5.19 2.00 -11.73
CA GLY A 225 3.92 1.48 -12.14
C GLY A 225 4.20 1.03 -13.54
N GLU A 226 4.18 -0.29 -13.70
CA GLU A 226 4.22 -0.92 -14.99
C GLU A 226 3.31 -0.12 -15.90
N THR A 227 3.85 0.38 -17.03
CA THR A 227 3.05 1.23 -17.91
C THR A 227 1.84 0.45 -18.37
N ILE A 228 0.67 0.80 -17.84
CA ILE A 228 -0.59 0.14 -18.18
C ILE A 228 -0.91 0.50 -19.64
N PRO A 229 -0.96 -0.48 -20.55
CA PRO A 229 -1.28 -0.20 -21.94
C PRO A 229 -2.74 0.26 -22.06
N PHE A 230 -2.95 1.40 -22.70
CA PHE A 230 -4.28 1.84 -23.09
C PHE A 230 -4.81 0.94 -24.22
N VAL A 231 -5.97 0.29 -24.02
CA VAL A 231 -6.46 -0.77 -24.92
C VAL A 231 -7.50 -0.32 -25.96
N PHE A 232 -7.79 0.98 -25.99
CA PHE A 232 -8.79 1.60 -26.86
C PHE A 232 -8.12 2.43 -27.96
N GLU A 233 -8.87 2.76 -29.02
CA GLU A 233 -8.32 3.50 -30.16
C GLU A 233 -8.04 4.98 -29.83
N SER A 234 -8.83 5.55 -28.92
CA SER A 234 -8.69 6.91 -28.42
C SER A 234 -9.49 7.08 -27.14
N HIS A 235 -9.26 8.19 -26.44
CA HIS A 235 -10.07 8.67 -25.32
C HIS A 235 -11.43 9.24 -25.75
N GLU A 236 -11.64 9.48 -27.05
CA GLU A 236 -12.87 10.08 -27.55
C GLU A 236 -14.07 9.13 -27.44
N PHE A 237 -15.26 9.71 -27.22
CA PHE A 237 -16.49 8.97 -27.38
C PHE A 237 -16.71 8.56 -28.84
N ASN A 238 -16.66 7.26 -29.10
CA ASN A 238 -16.89 6.70 -30.43
C ASN A 238 -17.48 5.28 -30.34
N THR A 239 -18.01 4.80 -31.47
CA THR A 239 -18.62 3.47 -31.57
C THR A 239 -17.61 2.33 -31.55
N GLY A 240 -16.36 2.56 -31.95
CA GLY A 240 -15.29 1.55 -31.91
C GLY A 240 -14.98 1.11 -30.49
N ASN A 241 -14.86 2.08 -29.58
CA ASN A 241 -14.64 1.86 -28.16
C ASN A 241 -15.80 1.13 -27.48
N LEU A 242 -17.05 1.41 -27.86
CA LEU A 242 -18.22 0.65 -27.40
C LEU A 242 -18.15 -0.83 -27.81
N VAL A 243 -17.77 -1.10 -29.06
CA VAL A 243 -17.57 -2.47 -29.54
C VAL A 243 -16.41 -3.15 -28.80
N ARG A 244 -15.31 -2.42 -28.53
CA ARG A 244 -14.15 -2.90 -27.79
C ARG A 244 -14.46 -3.28 -26.34
N LEU A 245 -15.38 -2.57 -25.67
CA LEU A 245 -15.87 -2.94 -24.33
C LEU A 245 -16.54 -4.32 -24.36
N ARG A 246 -17.41 -4.58 -25.33
CA ARG A 246 -18.07 -5.90 -25.49
C ARG A 246 -17.07 -7.01 -25.79
N GLU A 247 -16.03 -6.72 -26.56
CA GLU A 247 -15.00 -7.68 -26.96
C GLU A 247 -13.91 -7.88 -25.90
N SER A 248 -14.01 -7.17 -24.78
CA SER A 248 -13.09 -7.25 -23.65
C SER A 248 -12.93 -8.67 -23.11
N SER A 249 -11.68 -8.97 -22.71
CA SER A 249 -11.33 -10.20 -21.99
C SER A 249 -11.91 -10.26 -20.57
N LEU A 250 -12.39 -9.13 -20.04
CA LEU A 250 -13.08 -9.10 -18.74
C LEU A 250 -14.42 -9.84 -18.77
N PHE A 251 -15.06 -9.90 -19.94
CA PHE A 251 -16.25 -10.73 -20.13
C PHE A 251 -15.84 -12.15 -20.53
N LEU A 252 -16.26 -13.13 -19.72
CA LEU A 252 -15.87 -14.53 -19.88
C LEU A 252 -16.39 -15.13 -21.21
N ASP A 253 -15.56 -15.96 -21.85
CA ASP A 253 -15.93 -16.84 -22.97
C ASP A 253 -16.74 -18.05 -22.47
N GLY A 254 -17.87 -17.77 -21.80
CA GLY A 254 -18.74 -18.76 -21.16
C GLY A 254 -19.35 -18.22 -19.87
N ILE A 255 -20.66 -18.33 -19.73
CA ILE A 255 -21.40 -17.90 -18.54
C ILE A 255 -21.25 -18.97 -17.43
N PRO A 256 -21.18 -18.65 -16.12
CA PRO A 256 -21.17 -19.62 -15.00
C PRO A 256 -22.45 -20.47 -14.89
N ALA A 257 -22.38 -21.74 -14.43
CA ALA A 257 -23.39 -22.82 -14.62
C ALA A 257 -24.81 -22.49 -14.19
N ASP A 258 -24.90 -21.63 -13.21
CA ASP A 258 -26.06 -21.10 -12.54
C ASP A 258 -26.59 -19.78 -13.13
N ALA A 259 -25.81 -19.07 -13.94
CA ALA A 259 -26.24 -17.78 -14.48
C ALA A 259 -27.38 -17.93 -15.49
N LYS A 260 -28.44 -17.14 -15.23
CA LYS A 260 -29.75 -17.17 -15.90
C LYS A 260 -29.78 -16.38 -17.20
N GLU A 261 -28.87 -15.43 -17.37
CA GLU A 261 -28.82 -14.52 -18.51
C GLU A 261 -27.48 -14.61 -19.24
N ARG A 262 -27.51 -14.35 -20.55
CA ARG A 262 -26.30 -14.30 -21.39
C ARG A 262 -25.56 -12.96 -21.32
N THR A 263 -26.25 -11.93 -20.87
CA THR A 263 -25.68 -10.61 -20.63
C THR A 263 -24.77 -10.69 -19.42
N GLN A 264 -23.52 -10.26 -19.59
CA GLN A 264 -22.58 -10.09 -18.50
C GLN A 264 -22.56 -8.61 -18.08
N GLU A 265 -22.27 -8.36 -16.81
CA GLU A 265 -22.26 -7.04 -16.20
C GLU A 265 -20.98 -6.86 -15.40
N ILE A 266 -20.31 -5.72 -15.60
CA ILE A 266 -19.26 -5.20 -14.73
C ILE A 266 -19.75 -3.88 -14.19
N ALA A 267 -20.00 -3.83 -12.89
CA ALA A 267 -20.53 -2.66 -12.19
C ALA A 267 -19.71 -2.38 -10.93
N TYR A 268 -19.34 -1.13 -10.72
CA TYR A 268 -18.49 -0.74 -9.60
C TYR A 268 -18.64 0.74 -9.26
N TRP A 269 -18.30 1.06 -8.02
CA TRP A 269 -18.09 2.43 -7.56
C TRP A 269 -16.59 2.72 -7.54
N LYS A 270 -16.22 3.92 -7.99
CA LYS A 270 -14.91 4.51 -7.69
C LYS A 270 -15.17 5.95 -7.28
N ASP A 271 -14.76 6.27 -6.06
CA ASP A 271 -15.14 7.51 -5.36
C ASP A 271 -16.67 7.69 -5.34
N ASP A 272 -17.18 8.83 -5.80
CA ASP A 272 -18.61 9.16 -5.87
C ASP A 272 -19.27 8.77 -7.21
N ILE A 273 -18.58 8.01 -8.06
CA ILE A 273 -19.02 7.68 -9.42
C ILE A 273 -19.29 6.17 -9.53
N PHE A 274 -20.54 5.84 -9.86
CA PHE A 274 -20.93 4.50 -10.24
C PHE A 274 -20.83 4.33 -11.76
N LYS A 275 -20.20 3.23 -12.17
CA LYS A 275 -20.09 2.83 -13.57
C LYS A 275 -20.65 1.43 -13.72
N ARG A 276 -21.31 1.18 -14.85
CA ARG A 276 -21.75 -0.15 -15.22
C ARG A 276 -21.68 -0.35 -16.72
N VAL A 277 -21.03 -1.43 -17.14
CA VAL A 277 -20.99 -1.88 -18.52
C VAL A 277 -21.66 -3.24 -18.60
N MET A 278 -22.64 -3.36 -19.50
CA MET A 278 -23.34 -4.61 -19.77
C MET A 278 -23.17 -4.97 -21.23
N ALA A 279 -22.89 -6.24 -21.52
CA ALA A 279 -22.77 -6.70 -22.90
C ALA A 279 -23.10 -8.20 -23.04
N THR A 280 -23.54 -8.59 -24.22
CA THR A 280 -23.55 -9.99 -24.65
C THR A 280 -22.50 -10.14 -25.75
N ARG A 281 -21.37 -10.77 -25.44
CA ARG A 281 -20.14 -10.76 -26.26
C ARG A 281 -20.37 -11.13 -27.73
N ASP A 282 -21.21 -12.12 -28.00
CA ASP A 282 -21.51 -12.60 -29.36
C ASP A 282 -22.71 -11.91 -30.05
N VAL A 283 -23.34 -10.92 -29.40
CA VAL A 283 -24.47 -10.16 -29.96
C VAL A 283 -24.01 -8.74 -30.29
N PRO A 284 -23.95 -8.35 -31.58
CA PRO A 284 -23.71 -6.97 -32.00
C PRO A 284 -24.70 -5.98 -31.40
N CYS A 285 -24.19 -4.80 -31.05
CA CYS A 285 -24.99 -3.69 -30.51
C CYS A 285 -25.73 -4.07 -29.20
N SER A 286 -25.13 -4.93 -28.38
CA SER A 286 -25.67 -5.34 -27.08
C SER A 286 -25.08 -4.55 -25.91
N GLU A 287 -23.96 -3.88 -26.16
CA GLU A 287 -23.22 -3.06 -25.23
C GLU A 287 -24.05 -1.88 -24.73
N ARG A 288 -23.98 -1.68 -23.42
CA ARG A 288 -24.67 -0.62 -22.70
C ARG A 288 -23.75 -0.08 -21.63
N VAL A 289 -23.65 1.23 -21.52
CA VAL A 289 -22.83 1.90 -20.51
C VAL A 289 -23.72 2.80 -19.69
N TYR A 290 -23.61 2.70 -18.37
CA TYR A 290 -24.33 3.52 -17.41
C TYR A 290 -23.33 4.23 -16.51
N PHE A 291 -23.54 5.52 -16.33
CA PHE A 291 -22.83 6.34 -15.35
C PHE A 291 -23.82 6.93 -14.37
N GLN A 292 -23.43 7.03 -13.11
CA GLN A 292 -24.14 7.81 -12.12
C GLN A 292 -23.14 8.57 -11.24
N LYS A 293 -23.40 9.86 -11.06
CA LYS A 293 -22.64 10.75 -10.18
C LYS A 293 -23.62 11.65 -9.44
N ALA A 294 -23.53 11.66 -8.11
CA ALA A 294 -24.50 12.35 -7.26
C ALA A 294 -25.96 12.00 -7.64
N ASP A 295 -26.77 13.00 -7.97
CA ASP A 295 -28.18 12.89 -8.33
C ASP A 295 -28.42 12.76 -9.84
N ARG A 296 -27.41 12.37 -10.64
CA ARG A 296 -27.50 12.35 -12.10
C ARG A 296 -27.05 11.01 -12.67
N ALA A 297 -27.69 10.59 -13.75
CA ALA A 297 -27.31 9.41 -14.48
C ALA A 297 -27.30 9.62 -16.00
N LEU A 298 -26.36 8.94 -16.66
CA LEU A 298 -26.24 8.81 -18.11
C LEU A 298 -26.35 7.34 -18.50
N PHE A 299 -27.01 7.08 -19.62
CA PHE A 299 -27.15 5.74 -20.17
C PHE A 299 -26.93 5.75 -21.67
N ILE A 300 -25.94 5.00 -22.12
CA ILE A 300 -25.52 4.90 -23.51
C ILE A 300 -25.89 3.50 -23.99
N HIS A 301 -26.69 3.40 -25.05
CA HIS A 301 -27.07 2.11 -25.62
C HIS A 301 -27.46 2.22 -27.09
N TRP A 302 -27.55 1.07 -27.76
CA TRP A 302 -28.09 0.99 -29.11
C TRP A 302 -29.62 0.86 -29.09
N GLU A 303 -30.28 1.68 -29.90
CA GLU A 303 -31.70 1.60 -30.20
C GLU A 303 -31.92 1.01 -31.58
N LYS A 304 -32.76 -0.03 -31.64
CA LYS A 304 -33.20 -0.60 -32.91
C LYS A 304 -34.12 0.41 -33.62
N GLN A 305 -33.77 0.80 -34.83
CA GLN A 305 -34.62 1.65 -35.64
C GLN A 305 -35.82 0.85 -36.17
N GLU A 306 -36.98 1.50 -36.26
CA GLU A 306 -38.16 0.92 -36.87
C GLU A 306 -37.89 0.62 -38.34
N GLN A 307 -37.91 -0.66 -38.70
CA GLN A 307 -37.83 -1.07 -40.10
C GLN A 307 -39.16 -0.80 -40.79
N HIS A 308 -39.12 -0.07 -41.91
CA HIS A 308 -40.24 0.01 -42.84
C HIS A 308 -40.68 -1.40 -43.27
N ILE A 309 -41.98 -1.58 -43.49
CA ILE A 309 -42.62 -2.87 -43.80
C ILE A 309 -41.91 -3.59 -44.96
N ILE A 310 -41.50 -2.86 -46.00
CA ILE A 310 -40.77 -3.40 -47.16
C ILE A 310 -39.41 -3.99 -46.74
N GLY A 311 -38.70 -3.35 -45.81
CA GLY A 311 -37.40 -3.83 -45.29
C GLY A 311 -37.49 -5.15 -44.53
N ARG A 312 -38.64 -5.42 -43.87
CA ARG A 312 -38.90 -6.73 -43.24
C ARG A 312 -39.10 -7.84 -44.28
N PHE A 313 -39.71 -7.54 -45.42
CA PHE A 313 -39.95 -8.52 -46.49
C PHE A 313 -38.71 -8.79 -47.36
N THR A 314 -37.76 -7.85 -47.45
CA THR A 314 -36.52 -8.01 -48.23
C THR A 314 -35.35 -8.62 -47.46
N GLY A 315 -35.54 -8.95 -46.17
CA GLY A 315 -34.49 -9.50 -45.32
C GLY A 315 -33.39 -8.49 -44.97
N GLN A 316 -33.67 -7.18 -45.06
CA GLN A 316 -32.71 -6.16 -44.62
C GLN A 316 -32.40 -6.31 -43.13
N LYS A 317 -31.11 -6.23 -42.78
CA LYS A 317 -30.67 -6.26 -41.38
C LYS A 317 -31.24 -5.04 -40.63
N PRO A 318 -31.61 -5.20 -39.35
CA PRO A 318 -32.05 -4.08 -38.52
C PRO A 318 -30.94 -3.04 -38.39
N GLN A 319 -31.31 -1.77 -38.58
CA GLN A 319 -30.42 -0.65 -38.35
C GLN A 319 -30.51 -0.24 -36.88
N TYR A 320 -29.37 0.14 -36.32
CA TYR A 320 -29.27 0.60 -34.94
C TYR A 320 -28.74 2.03 -34.94
N LYS A 321 -29.25 2.86 -34.05
CA LYS A 321 -28.68 4.17 -33.72
C LYS A 321 -28.19 4.17 -32.29
N LEU A 322 -27.11 4.88 -32.04
CA LEU A 322 -26.62 5.10 -30.70
C LEU A 322 -27.49 6.15 -30.00
N ALA A 323 -27.93 5.85 -28.79
CA ALA A 323 -28.70 6.75 -27.95
C ALA A 323 -27.92 7.04 -26.66
N VAL A 324 -27.89 8.32 -26.29
CA VAL A 324 -27.41 8.78 -24.99
C VAL A 324 -28.61 9.36 -24.26
N LEU A 325 -28.97 8.74 -23.14
CA LEU A 325 -30.07 9.16 -22.30
C LEU A 325 -29.53 9.76 -20.99
N CYS A 326 -30.23 10.73 -20.45
CA CYS A 326 -29.92 11.36 -19.17
C CYS A 326 -31.16 11.41 -18.27
N ARG A 327 -30.95 11.35 -16.94
CA ARG A 327 -32.00 11.54 -15.94
C ARG A 327 -31.45 12.13 -14.64
N VAL A 328 -32.32 12.76 -13.86
CA VAL A 328 -32.03 13.19 -12.48
C VAL A 328 -32.62 12.15 -11.52
N LEU A 329 -31.99 11.94 -10.37
CA LEU A 329 -32.44 11.07 -9.30
C LEU A 329 -33.00 11.96 -8.19
N LYS A 330 -34.33 11.94 -7.97
CA LYS A 330 -34.97 12.78 -6.93
C LYS A 330 -35.32 11.92 -5.73
N ASP A 331 -34.82 12.25 -4.54
CA ASP A 331 -35.04 11.47 -3.32
C ASP A 331 -34.72 9.97 -3.48
N GLN A 332 -33.65 9.67 -4.23
CA GLN A 332 -33.27 8.31 -4.64
C GLN A 332 -34.34 7.55 -5.47
N LYS A 333 -35.36 8.25 -5.98
CA LYS A 333 -36.32 7.71 -6.93
C LYS A 333 -35.92 8.09 -8.36
N GLU A 334 -36.04 7.09 -9.23
CA GLU A 334 -35.76 7.20 -10.65
C GLU A 334 -36.78 8.12 -11.33
N THR A 335 -36.33 9.15 -12.06
CA THR A 335 -37.19 9.88 -13.01
C THR A 335 -37.15 9.26 -14.39
N ASP A 336 -38.01 9.74 -15.29
CA ASP A 336 -38.01 9.36 -16.69
C ASP A 336 -36.66 9.66 -17.36
N TRP A 337 -36.31 8.82 -18.33
CA TRP A 337 -35.16 9.02 -19.21
C TRP A 337 -35.48 10.01 -20.32
N HIS A 338 -34.54 10.91 -20.61
CA HIS A 338 -34.63 11.86 -21.72
C HIS A 338 -33.43 11.70 -22.63
N TYR A 339 -33.60 11.91 -23.94
CA TYR A 339 -32.45 11.99 -24.85
C TYR A 339 -31.57 13.17 -24.48
N TYR A 340 -30.29 12.90 -24.29
CA TYR A 340 -29.30 13.94 -24.06
C TYR A 340 -29.18 14.83 -25.30
N ASP A 341 -29.21 16.13 -25.08
CA ASP A 341 -29.09 17.16 -26.12
C ASP A 341 -28.21 18.28 -25.57
N PRO A 342 -26.96 18.42 -26.06
CA PRO A 342 -26.03 19.42 -25.55
C PRO A 342 -26.47 20.87 -25.82
N GLN A 343 -27.46 21.08 -26.70
CA GLN A 343 -28.01 22.41 -26.99
C GLN A 343 -29.04 22.84 -25.95
N LEU A 344 -29.60 21.92 -25.15
CA LEU A 344 -30.57 22.24 -24.12
C LEU A 344 -29.89 22.71 -22.82
N PRO A 345 -30.21 23.90 -22.28
CA PRO A 345 -29.60 24.38 -21.04
C PRO A 345 -29.78 23.44 -19.84
N ALA A 346 -30.92 22.75 -19.76
CA ALA A 346 -31.21 21.76 -18.72
C ALA A 346 -30.27 20.54 -18.79
N HIS A 347 -29.65 20.29 -19.95
CA HIS A 347 -28.74 19.17 -20.16
C HIS A 347 -27.27 19.54 -19.97
N ARG A 348 -26.92 20.82 -19.85
CA ARG A 348 -25.53 21.28 -19.61
C ARG A 348 -24.84 20.53 -18.45
N PRO A 349 -25.49 20.30 -17.28
CA PRO A 349 -24.84 19.61 -16.17
C PRO A 349 -24.56 18.11 -16.42
N PHE A 350 -25.20 17.51 -17.43
CA PHE A 350 -24.87 16.16 -17.89
C PHE A 350 -23.72 16.16 -18.89
N GLY A 351 -23.49 17.25 -19.61
CA GLY A 351 -22.33 17.40 -20.50
C GLY A 351 -21.00 17.36 -19.75
N GLU A 352 -20.97 17.84 -18.50
CA GLU A 352 -19.82 17.70 -17.60
C GLU A 352 -19.54 16.23 -17.22
N MET A 353 -20.51 15.34 -17.41
CA MET A 353 -20.42 13.91 -17.14
C MET A 353 -20.20 13.05 -18.40
N THR A 354 -20.30 13.60 -19.62
CA THR A 354 -20.20 12.78 -20.85
C THR A 354 -18.76 12.35 -21.12
N GLN A 355 -17.96 13.23 -21.72
CA GLN A 355 -16.59 12.93 -22.13
C GLN A 355 -15.68 12.58 -20.93
N PRO A 356 -15.70 13.30 -19.79
CA PRO A 356 -14.80 12.98 -18.68
C PRO A 356 -15.05 11.61 -18.04
N LEU A 357 -16.32 11.21 -17.83
CA LEU A 357 -16.61 9.87 -17.27
C LEU A 357 -16.34 8.76 -18.27
N TRP A 358 -16.44 9.08 -19.57
CA TRP A 358 -16.06 8.17 -20.63
C TRP A 358 -14.56 7.91 -20.63
N GLU A 359 -13.73 8.96 -20.61
CA GLU A 359 -12.26 8.84 -20.53
C GLU A 359 -11.84 8.04 -19.30
N ASP A 360 -12.40 8.39 -18.13
CA ASP A 360 -12.15 7.71 -16.87
C ASP A 360 -12.56 6.22 -16.90
N LEU A 361 -13.66 5.89 -17.58
CA LEU A 361 -14.04 4.49 -17.82
C LEU A 361 -12.98 3.76 -18.66
N LEU A 362 -12.49 4.37 -19.74
CA LEU A 362 -11.54 3.70 -20.65
C LEU A 362 -10.18 3.46 -19.98
N ASP A 363 -9.70 4.40 -19.18
CA ASP A 363 -8.46 4.24 -18.41
C ASP A 363 -8.60 3.13 -17.36
N GLN A 364 -9.67 3.18 -16.56
CA GLN A 364 -9.97 2.14 -15.57
C GLN A 364 -10.17 0.77 -16.22
N TRP A 365 -10.79 0.72 -17.40
CA TRP A 365 -11.01 -0.53 -18.13
C TRP A 365 -9.71 -1.12 -18.67
N SER A 366 -8.80 -0.27 -19.14
CA SER A 366 -7.46 -0.68 -19.55
C SER A 366 -6.68 -1.27 -18.36
N GLU A 367 -6.77 -0.63 -17.19
CA GLU A 367 -6.16 -1.11 -15.94
C GLU A 367 -6.77 -2.45 -15.49
N MET A 368 -8.10 -2.58 -15.49
CA MET A 368 -8.78 -3.84 -15.17
C MET A 368 -8.34 -4.98 -16.09
N GLU A 369 -8.28 -4.74 -17.41
CA GLU A 369 -7.80 -5.76 -18.36
C GLU A 369 -6.36 -6.14 -18.13
N TYR A 370 -5.50 -5.16 -17.85
CA TYR A 370 -4.09 -5.39 -17.57
C TYR A 370 -3.89 -6.31 -16.37
N TRP A 371 -4.46 -5.96 -15.22
CA TRP A 371 -4.27 -6.73 -13.98
C TRP A 371 -4.96 -8.08 -14.04
N LYS A 372 -6.13 -8.19 -14.68
CA LYS A 372 -6.77 -9.50 -14.88
C LYS A 372 -5.92 -10.41 -15.73
N LYS A 373 -5.36 -9.89 -16.82
CA LYS A 373 -4.48 -10.65 -17.71
C LYS A 373 -3.23 -11.12 -16.96
N ARG A 374 -2.53 -10.21 -16.27
CA ARG A 374 -1.38 -10.53 -15.40
C ARG A 374 -1.73 -11.62 -14.40
N PHE A 375 -2.85 -11.49 -13.69
CA PHE A 375 -3.30 -12.50 -12.74
C PHE A 375 -3.47 -13.87 -13.38
N THR A 376 -4.11 -13.94 -14.56
CA THR A 376 -4.31 -15.23 -15.25
C THR A 376 -3.02 -15.83 -15.82
N GLU A 377 -2.00 -15.01 -16.08
CA GLU A 377 -0.68 -15.45 -16.56
C GLU A 377 0.22 -15.89 -15.40
N THR A 378 0.18 -15.16 -14.27
CA THR A 378 0.96 -15.46 -13.05
C THR A 378 0.37 -16.64 -12.28
N VAL A 379 -0.95 -16.61 -12.02
CA VAL A 379 -1.66 -17.60 -11.21
C VAL A 379 -2.36 -18.60 -12.14
N THR A 380 -1.64 -19.68 -12.47
CA THR A 380 -2.17 -20.74 -13.32
C THR A 380 -2.61 -21.96 -12.50
N ARG A 381 -3.52 -22.75 -13.08
CA ARG A 381 -3.94 -24.04 -12.48
C ARG A 381 -2.74 -24.96 -12.21
N GLU A 382 -1.84 -25.04 -13.18
CA GLU A 382 -0.62 -25.85 -13.10
C GLU A 382 0.26 -25.42 -11.93
N LYS A 383 0.51 -24.12 -11.77
CA LYS A 383 1.32 -23.61 -10.66
C LYS A 383 0.67 -23.91 -9.30
N ILE A 384 -0.64 -23.69 -9.15
CA ILE A 384 -1.35 -24.03 -7.90
C ILE A 384 -1.25 -25.53 -7.62
N ASP A 385 -1.52 -26.39 -8.61
CA ASP A 385 -1.44 -27.84 -8.43
C ASP A 385 -0.03 -28.30 -8.05
N ASN A 386 1.01 -27.73 -8.67
CA ASN A 386 2.41 -28.04 -8.36
C ASN A 386 2.74 -27.68 -6.90
N ILE A 387 2.34 -26.50 -6.43
CA ILE A 387 2.53 -26.06 -5.04
C ILE A 387 1.78 -26.98 -4.08
N LEU A 388 0.50 -27.26 -4.35
CA LEU A 388 -0.33 -28.12 -3.49
C LEU A 388 0.17 -29.58 -3.45
N ALA A 389 0.88 -30.03 -4.49
CA ALA A 389 1.46 -31.36 -4.55
C ALA A 389 2.79 -31.51 -3.79
N LEU A 390 3.42 -30.41 -3.34
CA LEU A 390 4.70 -30.45 -2.64
C LEU A 390 4.62 -31.29 -1.36
N PRO A 391 5.60 -32.16 -1.06
CA PRO A 391 5.65 -32.94 0.17
C PRO A 391 5.50 -32.08 1.44
N LEU A 392 6.17 -30.93 1.50
CA LEU A 392 6.02 -29.97 2.61
C LEU A 392 4.54 -29.59 2.81
N VAL A 393 3.88 -29.16 1.74
CA VAL A 393 2.47 -28.73 1.78
C VAL A 393 1.55 -29.90 2.11
N ARG A 394 1.74 -31.07 1.48
CA ARG A 394 0.87 -32.24 1.69
C ARG A 394 0.97 -32.86 3.08
N GLU A 395 2.12 -32.71 3.75
CA GLU A 395 2.35 -33.40 5.01
C GLU A 395 2.24 -32.49 6.24
N LYS A 396 2.55 -31.20 6.10
CA LYS A 396 2.47 -30.22 7.20
C LYS A 396 1.33 -29.22 7.08
N HIS A 397 0.93 -28.87 5.86
CA HIS A 397 0.07 -27.70 5.61
C HIS A 397 -1.19 -28.03 4.78
N SER A 398 -1.57 -29.30 4.68
CA SER A 398 -2.48 -29.78 3.64
C SER A 398 -3.93 -29.32 3.78
N ASP A 399 -4.36 -29.06 5.00
CA ASP A 399 -5.72 -28.61 5.26
C ASP A 399 -5.67 -27.70 6.49
N TYR A 400 -5.83 -26.40 6.28
CA TYR A 400 -5.84 -25.42 7.38
C TYR A 400 -7.03 -25.60 8.34
N TYR A 401 -7.99 -26.48 8.04
CA TYR A 401 -9.00 -26.90 9.01
C TYR A 401 -8.52 -28.02 9.95
N ASN A 402 -7.26 -28.44 9.83
CA ASN A 402 -6.58 -29.29 10.78
C ASN A 402 -5.85 -28.39 11.78
N ASP A 403 -6.24 -28.44 13.05
CA ASP A 403 -5.63 -27.61 14.10
C ASP A 403 -4.14 -27.94 14.33
N GLU A 404 -3.65 -29.07 13.80
CA GLU A 404 -2.23 -29.44 13.82
C GLU A 404 -1.44 -28.94 12.58
N ALA A 405 -2.12 -28.42 11.55
CA ALA A 405 -1.44 -27.86 10.38
C ALA A 405 -0.95 -26.44 10.71
N GLU A 406 0.35 -26.22 10.63
CA GLU A 406 0.96 -24.91 10.81
C GLU A 406 0.70 -24.04 9.57
N ASP A 407 0.71 -22.72 9.74
CA ASP A 407 0.73 -21.80 8.61
C ASP A 407 2.16 -21.56 8.14
N ILE A 408 2.35 -21.27 6.84
CA ILE A 408 3.64 -20.77 6.36
C ILE A 408 3.66 -19.26 6.52
N TRP A 409 4.59 -18.74 7.32
CA TRP A 409 4.78 -17.31 7.50
C TRP A 409 5.92 -16.79 6.63
N LEU A 410 5.63 -15.75 5.85
CA LEU A 410 6.64 -14.95 5.13
C LEU A 410 6.36 -13.47 5.44
N GLY A 411 7.22 -12.85 6.25
CA GLY A 411 6.97 -11.51 6.78
C GLY A 411 5.67 -11.43 7.59
N SER A 412 4.83 -10.44 7.30
CA SER A 412 3.54 -10.20 7.96
C SER A 412 2.35 -11.00 7.40
N ALA A 413 2.61 -11.98 6.52
CA ALA A 413 1.56 -12.82 5.98
C ALA A 413 1.68 -14.30 6.33
N SER A 414 0.50 -14.89 6.48
CA SER A 414 0.28 -16.32 6.62
C SER A 414 -0.26 -16.90 5.32
N TRP A 415 0.37 -17.99 4.87
CA TRP A 415 -0.04 -18.80 3.73
C TRP A 415 -0.65 -20.11 4.22
N GLN A 416 -1.87 -20.37 3.75
CA GLN A 416 -2.65 -21.53 4.10
C GLN A 416 -3.06 -22.31 2.85
N PHE A 417 -3.16 -23.62 2.96
CA PHE A 417 -3.46 -24.49 1.82
C PHE A 417 -4.64 -25.41 2.11
N ARG A 418 -5.41 -25.69 1.06
CA ARG A 418 -6.52 -26.65 1.10
C ARG A 418 -6.46 -27.53 -0.13
N GLN A 419 -6.30 -28.84 0.09
CA GLN A 419 -6.28 -29.83 -0.98
C GLN A 419 -7.64 -30.03 -1.63
N SER A 420 -7.65 -30.51 -2.89
CA SER A 420 -8.89 -30.83 -3.62
C SER A 420 -9.67 -32.01 -3.05
N ASP A 421 -9.00 -32.94 -2.36
CA ASP A 421 -9.56 -34.13 -1.72
C ASP A 421 -9.91 -33.91 -0.24
N ASN A 422 -10.01 -32.64 0.21
CA ASN A 422 -10.42 -32.32 1.57
C ASN A 422 -11.78 -32.96 1.92
N PRO A 423 -11.97 -33.43 3.17
CA PRO A 423 -13.16 -34.19 3.57
C PRO A 423 -14.45 -33.37 3.53
N ARG A 424 -14.36 -32.04 3.49
CA ARG A 424 -15.50 -31.12 3.44
C ARG A 424 -16.00 -30.86 2.01
N GLY A 425 -15.31 -31.39 0.98
CA GLY A 425 -15.69 -31.25 -0.42
C GLY A 425 -15.54 -29.83 -0.98
N HIS A 426 -14.72 -28.99 -0.33
CA HIS A 426 -14.42 -27.65 -0.84
C HIS A 426 -13.43 -27.70 -2.01
N CYS A 427 -13.33 -26.62 -2.79
CA CYS A 427 -12.33 -26.55 -3.86
C CYS A 427 -10.90 -26.45 -3.29
N ALA A 428 -9.93 -26.86 -4.09
CA ALA A 428 -8.53 -26.57 -3.83
C ALA A 428 -8.31 -25.04 -3.76
N ARG A 429 -7.51 -24.62 -2.77
CA ARG A 429 -7.28 -23.20 -2.46
C ARG A 429 -5.87 -23.01 -1.91
N ILE A 430 -5.27 -21.89 -2.29
CA ILE A 430 -4.18 -21.25 -1.54
C ILE A 430 -4.79 -19.97 -0.96
N SER A 431 -4.60 -19.71 0.34
CA SER A 431 -5.02 -18.49 1.01
C SER A 431 -3.80 -17.72 1.49
N ILE A 432 -3.90 -16.40 1.48
CA ILE A 432 -2.94 -15.49 2.08
C ILE A 432 -3.70 -14.54 2.99
N ILE A 433 -3.25 -14.45 4.23
CA ILE A 433 -3.82 -13.60 5.26
C ILE A 433 -2.75 -12.58 5.62
N MET A 434 -2.99 -11.33 5.25
CA MET A 434 -2.11 -10.20 5.57
C MET A 434 -2.61 -9.55 6.85
N GLN A 435 -1.77 -9.41 7.87
CA GLN A 435 -2.09 -8.55 9.01
C GLN A 435 -1.75 -7.10 8.65
N GLN A 436 -2.77 -6.25 8.54
CA GLN A 436 -2.63 -4.84 8.15
C GLN A 436 -2.26 -3.96 9.36
N SER A 437 -2.76 -4.27 10.54
CA SER A 437 -2.36 -3.59 11.77
C SER A 437 -2.58 -4.50 12.98
N PRO A 438 -1.64 -4.53 13.94
CA PRO A 438 -1.89 -5.15 15.22
C PRO A 438 -2.93 -4.33 15.99
N GLY A 439 -3.99 -4.99 16.40
CA GLY A 439 -4.97 -4.43 17.30
C GLY A 439 -4.50 -4.47 18.75
N ASN A 440 -5.09 -3.64 19.61
CA ASN A 440 -4.83 -3.71 21.07
C ASN A 440 -5.27 -5.05 21.68
N THR A 441 -6.16 -5.77 20.99
CA THR A 441 -6.58 -7.14 21.28
C THR A 441 -6.59 -7.97 19.99
N GLU A 442 -6.55 -9.31 20.09
CA GLU A 442 -6.62 -10.19 18.91
C GLU A 442 -7.85 -9.92 18.04
N SER A 443 -8.98 -9.50 18.64
CA SER A 443 -10.20 -9.14 17.91
C SER A 443 -10.14 -7.79 17.19
N ASP A 444 -9.15 -6.96 17.50
CA ASP A 444 -8.93 -5.66 16.87
C ASP A 444 -7.94 -5.72 15.70
N ASN A 445 -7.34 -6.89 15.46
CA ASN A 445 -6.46 -7.10 14.32
C ASN A 445 -7.24 -6.90 13.02
N VAL A 446 -6.68 -6.08 12.12
CA VAL A 446 -7.23 -5.87 10.79
C VAL A 446 -6.49 -6.79 9.83
N PHE A 447 -7.23 -7.68 9.16
CA PHE A 447 -6.68 -8.61 8.19
C PHE A 447 -7.20 -8.32 6.79
N ASP A 448 -6.36 -8.57 5.80
CA ASP A 448 -6.75 -8.62 4.40
C ASP A 448 -6.52 -10.02 3.83
N PHE A 449 -7.49 -10.51 3.04
CA PHE A 449 -7.59 -11.91 2.65
C PHE A 449 -7.54 -12.09 1.13
N TYR A 450 -6.73 -13.05 0.69
CA TYR A 450 -6.53 -13.39 -0.71
C TYR A 450 -6.65 -14.90 -0.89
N HIS A 451 -7.72 -15.36 -1.54
CA HIS A 451 -7.96 -16.78 -1.78
C HIS A 451 -7.89 -17.08 -3.28
N TYR A 452 -6.94 -17.91 -3.67
CA TYR A 452 -6.78 -18.42 -5.04
C TYR A 452 -7.60 -19.70 -5.18
N ASP A 453 -8.86 -19.56 -5.54
CA ASP A 453 -9.79 -20.68 -5.67
C ASP A 453 -9.72 -21.31 -7.05
N ILE A 454 -9.52 -22.63 -7.09
CA ILE A 454 -9.66 -23.40 -8.32
C ILE A 454 -11.15 -23.67 -8.56
N ARG A 455 -11.74 -23.09 -9.62
CA ARG A 455 -13.18 -23.19 -9.95
C ARG A 455 -13.43 -23.77 -11.33
N GLU A 456 -14.44 -24.61 -11.46
CA GLU A 456 -14.89 -25.16 -12.75
C GLU A 456 -15.92 -24.24 -13.42
N LEU A 457 -15.67 -23.88 -14.68
CA LEU A 457 -16.55 -23.10 -15.55
C LEU A 457 -17.57 -24.02 -16.25
N LYS A 458 -18.68 -23.46 -16.78
CA LYS A 458 -19.71 -24.25 -17.51
C LYS A 458 -19.18 -25.13 -18.63
N ASN A 459 -18.13 -24.67 -19.30
CA ASN A 459 -17.53 -25.37 -20.41
C ASN A 459 -16.60 -26.52 -19.95
N GLY A 460 -16.58 -26.85 -18.65
CA GLY A 460 -15.75 -27.88 -18.03
C GLY A 460 -14.30 -27.43 -17.79
N LYS A 461 -13.93 -26.19 -18.16
CA LYS A 461 -12.59 -25.66 -17.92
C LYS A 461 -12.46 -25.26 -16.45
N THR A 462 -11.39 -25.69 -15.78
CA THR A 462 -11.08 -25.22 -14.44
C THR A 462 -10.10 -24.05 -14.49
N VAL A 463 -10.38 -22.97 -13.75
CA VAL A 463 -9.56 -21.74 -13.71
C VAL A 463 -9.36 -21.26 -12.28
N PRO A 464 -8.19 -20.65 -11.97
CA PRO A 464 -8.02 -19.90 -10.73
C PRO A 464 -8.85 -18.61 -10.75
N LEU A 465 -9.56 -18.34 -9.67
CA LEU A 465 -10.29 -17.10 -9.41
C LEU A 465 -9.87 -16.52 -8.06
N LEU A 466 -9.88 -15.19 -7.96
CA LEU A 466 -9.51 -14.48 -6.74
C LEU A 466 -10.75 -14.22 -5.88
N TYR A 467 -10.72 -14.70 -4.64
CA TYR A 467 -11.75 -14.51 -3.63
C TYR A 467 -11.17 -13.79 -2.41
N THR A 468 -12.05 -13.18 -1.62
CA THR A 468 -11.73 -12.53 -0.34
C THR A 468 -12.84 -12.79 0.68
N GLN A 469 -12.59 -12.44 1.93
CA GLN A 469 -13.58 -12.31 2.99
C GLN A 469 -13.42 -10.94 3.68
N LYS A 470 -14.39 -10.58 4.54
CA LYS A 470 -14.37 -9.32 5.32
C LYS A 470 -13.92 -9.54 6.76
N ASP A 471 -14.47 -10.58 7.38
CA ASP A 471 -14.24 -10.89 8.77
C ASP A 471 -13.27 -12.06 8.87
N ASP A 472 -12.47 -12.09 9.93
CA ASP A 472 -11.64 -13.25 10.22
C ASP A 472 -12.48 -14.45 10.72
N GLY A 473 -12.00 -15.66 10.43
CA GLY A 473 -12.58 -16.90 10.92
C GLY A 473 -13.19 -17.81 9.86
N TYR A 474 -13.26 -19.10 10.20
CA TYR A 474 -13.69 -20.18 9.28
C TYR A 474 -15.14 -20.10 8.81
N GLN A 475 -15.98 -19.32 9.49
CA GLN A 475 -17.40 -19.15 9.16
C GLN A 475 -17.64 -17.92 8.26
N SER A 476 -16.60 -17.15 7.96
CA SER A 476 -16.71 -15.94 7.15
C SER A 476 -17.09 -16.28 5.71
N ASN A 477 -18.01 -15.48 5.17
CA ASN A 477 -18.44 -15.64 3.79
C ASN A 477 -17.35 -15.16 2.84
N THR A 478 -16.86 -16.07 1.99
CA THR A 478 -15.97 -15.71 0.90
C THR A 478 -16.74 -15.29 -0.34
N PHE A 479 -16.29 -14.25 -1.03
CA PHE A 479 -16.86 -13.75 -2.27
C PHE A 479 -15.76 -13.39 -3.27
N GLU A 480 -16.08 -13.41 -4.57
CA GLU A 480 -15.11 -13.11 -5.62
C GLU A 480 -14.70 -11.62 -5.55
N VAL A 481 -13.41 -11.36 -5.73
CA VAL A 481 -12.88 -9.99 -5.79
C VAL A 481 -13.40 -9.32 -7.05
N ALA A 482 -14.03 -8.16 -6.89
CA ALA A 482 -14.53 -7.36 -8.00
C ALA A 482 -13.38 -7.01 -8.95
N ILE A 483 -13.59 -7.15 -10.26
CA ILE A 483 -12.55 -6.89 -11.26
C ILE A 483 -12.02 -5.45 -11.25
N ALA A 484 -12.85 -4.52 -10.76
CA ALA A 484 -12.50 -3.11 -10.58
C ALA A 484 -11.59 -2.85 -9.38
N ASP A 485 -11.42 -3.82 -8.48
CA ASP A 485 -10.47 -3.75 -7.38
C ASP A 485 -9.06 -4.14 -7.87
N THR A 486 -8.50 -3.29 -8.73
CA THR A 486 -7.22 -3.51 -9.41
C THR A 486 -6.06 -3.57 -8.42
N GLY A 487 -6.15 -2.83 -7.31
CA GLY A 487 -5.21 -2.91 -6.19
C GLY A 487 -5.16 -4.31 -5.58
N LYS A 488 -6.32 -4.93 -5.34
CA LYS A 488 -6.38 -6.29 -4.80
C LYS A 488 -5.85 -7.35 -5.78
N TYR A 489 -6.11 -7.20 -7.07
CA TYR A 489 -5.50 -8.07 -8.09
C TYR A 489 -3.97 -7.92 -8.14
N ARG A 490 -3.46 -6.69 -8.11
CA ARG A 490 -2.02 -6.39 -8.07
C ARG A 490 -1.36 -7.05 -6.85
N ASN A 491 -1.94 -6.85 -5.67
CA ASN A 491 -1.44 -7.45 -4.43
C ASN A 491 -1.49 -8.98 -4.49
N ALA A 492 -2.56 -9.57 -5.02
CA ALA A 492 -2.67 -11.02 -5.19
C ALA A 492 -1.55 -11.59 -6.11
N ILE A 493 -1.29 -10.95 -7.25
CA ILE A 493 -0.20 -11.36 -8.15
C ILE A 493 1.12 -11.39 -7.39
N ARG A 494 1.41 -10.29 -6.69
CA ARG A 494 2.63 -10.11 -5.90
C ARG A 494 2.80 -11.20 -4.85
N TYR A 495 1.78 -11.44 -4.03
CA TYR A 495 1.88 -12.44 -2.96
C TYR A 495 1.97 -13.87 -3.50
N PHE A 496 1.40 -14.15 -4.67
CA PHE A 496 1.57 -15.44 -5.32
C PHE A 496 3.00 -15.63 -5.85
N GLU A 497 3.60 -14.59 -6.44
CA GLU A 497 5.00 -14.61 -6.89
C GLU A 497 5.97 -14.77 -5.71
N GLN A 498 5.69 -14.09 -4.59
CA GLN A 498 6.43 -14.26 -3.35
C GLN A 498 6.36 -15.70 -2.83
N LEU A 499 5.18 -16.32 -2.82
CA LEU A 499 5.04 -17.73 -2.48
C LEU A 499 5.88 -18.61 -3.42
N GLU A 500 5.79 -18.39 -4.72
CA GLU A 500 6.49 -19.19 -5.73
C GLU A 500 8.01 -19.12 -5.57
N LYS A 501 8.55 -17.93 -5.24
CA LYS A 501 9.98 -17.71 -4.96
C LYS A 501 10.47 -18.57 -3.80
N HIS A 502 9.64 -18.76 -2.76
CA HIS A 502 10.06 -19.37 -1.49
C HIS A 502 9.71 -20.83 -1.34
N ILE A 503 8.49 -21.23 -1.72
CA ILE A 503 7.91 -22.51 -1.32
C ILE A 503 8.71 -23.71 -1.82
N TYR A 504 9.35 -23.59 -2.99
CA TYR A 504 10.18 -24.65 -3.54
C TYR A 504 11.48 -24.83 -2.77
N ARG A 505 12.13 -23.74 -2.32
CA ARG A 505 13.33 -23.80 -1.47
C ARG A 505 12.97 -24.43 -0.12
N MET A 506 11.91 -23.94 0.53
CA MET A 506 11.42 -24.48 1.80
C MET A 506 11.11 -25.98 1.70
N ASN A 507 10.51 -26.41 0.58
CA ASN A 507 10.26 -27.83 0.37
C ASN A 507 11.55 -28.65 0.20
N GLN A 508 12.60 -28.11 -0.44
CA GLN A 508 13.89 -28.80 -0.51
C GLN A 508 14.53 -28.94 0.87
N ASP A 509 14.49 -27.89 1.70
CA ASP A 509 15.02 -27.92 3.06
C ASP A 509 14.29 -28.97 3.90
N TYR A 510 12.96 -29.01 3.81
CA TYR A 510 12.14 -30.04 4.45
C TYR A 510 12.51 -31.48 4.01
N LEU A 511 12.81 -31.68 2.73
CA LEU A 511 13.23 -32.98 2.21
C LEU A 511 14.63 -33.38 2.69
N ASN A 512 15.53 -32.41 2.87
CA ASN A 512 16.89 -32.63 3.38
C ASN A 512 16.92 -32.95 4.88
N GLU A 513 16.02 -32.34 5.65
CA GLU A 513 15.89 -32.57 7.10
C GLU A 513 15.17 -33.89 7.44
N LYS A 514 14.39 -34.43 6.49
CA LYS A 514 13.76 -35.73 6.66
C LYS A 514 14.83 -36.82 6.80
N PRO A 515 14.79 -37.65 7.86
CA PRO A 515 15.66 -38.81 7.92
C PRO A 515 15.34 -39.70 6.71
N GLN A 516 16.36 -39.94 5.87
CA GLN A 516 16.26 -40.90 4.77
C GLN A 516 15.87 -42.26 5.35
N LYS A 517 14.63 -42.68 5.09
CA LYS A 517 14.11 -43.99 5.50
C LYS A 517 14.67 -45.11 4.66
#